data_AF-A0A813U5L0-F1
#
_entry.id   AF-A0A813U5L0-F1
#
_cell.length_a   1.000
_cell.length_b   1.000
_cell.length_c   1.000
_cell.angle_alpha   90.00
_cell.angle_beta   90.00
_cell.angle_gamma   90.00
#
_symmetry.space_group_name_H-M   'P 1'
#
loop_
_entity.id
_entity.type
_entity.pdbx_description
1 polymer ?
#
loop_
_entity_poly.entity_id
_entity_poly.type
_entity_poly.pdbx_seq_one_letter_code
_entity_poly.pdbx_strand_id
1 'polypeptide(L)'
;MLSGDGVRCAQPYFPPQITFSTYENKAIYAIDELNQQAYRSYIINPTLTEYSFAMQHFPFAIPDSPESKYYVQLKLSYPSNSCNYGTYWKYGDYLSSAFPSHWNFNDSSFKIDNFVNFRYDMIHSNNNTGNEDYWYANETCRIDSGEYFPCQEIYFKKNTDIPLRSAQVVRRRWERIPQNWAYNCTDLSLGLLYNPQLLVILLNNTSSVQLWLNTPPHRINGNGTVIIEWHPSTASKCNDCVTWTPKQFSFNSITFQQTQTLHITRVKDGQDVRLIPIFSGGGFDIVDPEQSQISIY
;
A
#
# COMPACT_ATOMS: atom_id res chain seq x y z
N MET A 1 40.06 -9.70 -28.70
CA MET A 1 38.87 -8.86 -28.94
C MET A 1 37.67 -9.60 -28.39
N LEU A 2 37.12 -9.12 -27.27
CA LEU A 2 35.95 -9.70 -26.62
C LEU A 2 34.72 -8.97 -27.17
N SER A 3 33.88 -9.67 -27.93
CA SER A 3 32.58 -9.15 -28.37
C SER A 3 31.60 -9.26 -27.20
N GLY A 4 31.04 -8.13 -26.79
CA GLY A 4 30.09 -8.04 -25.69
C GLY A 4 28.74 -8.64 -26.05
N ASP A 5 28.32 -9.62 -25.27
CA ASP A 5 26.94 -10.08 -25.24
C ASP A 5 26.10 -9.07 -24.43
N GLY A 6 25.25 -8.34 -25.15
CA GLY A 6 24.29 -7.42 -24.57
C GLY A 6 23.26 -8.18 -23.73
N VAL A 7 23.19 -7.84 -22.45
CA VAL A 7 22.08 -8.23 -21.58
C VAL A 7 20.79 -7.59 -22.12
N ARG A 8 19.96 -8.41 -22.78
CA ARG A 8 18.59 -8.03 -23.11
C ARG A 8 17.78 -7.99 -21.82
N CYS A 9 17.57 -6.80 -21.27
CA CYS A 9 16.55 -6.57 -20.25
C CYS A 9 15.17 -6.77 -20.89
N ALA A 10 14.56 -7.94 -20.68
CA ALA A 10 13.13 -8.12 -20.91
C ALA A 10 12.36 -7.46 -19.75
N GLN A 11 11.41 -6.58 -20.06
CA GLN A 11 10.49 -6.00 -19.07
C GLN A 11 9.74 -7.13 -18.33
N PRO A 12 9.34 -6.93 -17.06
CA PRO A 12 8.60 -7.94 -16.32
C PRO A 12 7.18 -8.02 -16.89
N TYR A 13 6.91 -9.10 -17.60
CA TYR A 13 5.56 -9.53 -17.96
C TYR A 13 4.75 -9.70 -16.68
N PHE A 14 3.54 -9.13 -16.63
CA PHE A 14 2.53 -9.64 -15.70
C PHE A 14 2.30 -11.13 -16.00
N PRO A 15 2.33 -12.03 -15.01
CA PRO A 15 2.09 -13.44 -15.28
C PRO A 15 0.62 -13.68 -15.71
N PRO A 16 0.35 -14.68 -16.56
CA PRO A 16 -0.87 -14.74 -17.39
C PRO A 16 -2.18 -15.15 -16.70
N GLN A 17 -2.23 -15.21 -15.36
CA GLN A 17 -3.26 -15.96 -14.62
C GLN A 17 -4.23 -15.07 -13.84
N ILE A 18 -4.44 -13.85 -14.33
CA ILE A 18 -5.27 -12.86 -13.64
C ILE A 18 -6.75 -13.16 -13.91
N THR A 19 -7.49 -13.48 -12.86
CA THR A 19 -8.95 -13.64 -12.90
C THR A 19 -9.62 -12.29 -12.72
N PHE A 20 -10.42 -11.86 -13.70
CA PHE A 20 -11.16 -10.61 -13.63
C PHE A 20 -12.63 -10.83 -13.27
N SER A 21 -13.14 -10.12 -12.28
CA SER A 21 -14.57 -10.13 -11.94
C SER A 21 -15.10 -8.73 -11.73
N THR A 22 -16.38 -8.51 -12.04
CA THR A 22 -17.04 -7.22 -11.81
C THR A 22 -18.08 -7.36 -10.71
N TYR A 23 -18.07 -6.45 -9.73
CA TYR A 23 -19.10 -6.37 -8.69
C TYR A 23 -19.92 -5.10 -8.89
N GLU A 24 -21.22 -5.26 -9.08
CA GLU A 24 -22.22 -4.17 -9.23
C GLU A 24 -21.87 -3.08 -10.26
N ASN A 25 -21.11 -3.39 -11.32
CA ASN A 25 -20.60 -2.42 -12.32
C ASN A 25 -19.73 -1.28 -11.74
N LYS A 26 -19.33 -1.37 -10.47
CA LYS A 26 -18.52 -0.36 -9.78
C LYS A 26 -17.13 -0.86 -9.45
N ALA A 27 -16.99 -2.16 -9.17
CA ALA A 27 -15.70 -2.76 -8.86
C ALA A 27 -15.21 -3.68 -9.99
N ILE A 28 -13.90 -3.69 -10.25
CA ILE A 28 -13.20 -4.69 -11.05
C ILE A 28 -12.18 -5.34 -10.13
N TYR A 29 -12.19 -6.66 -10.00
CA TYR A 29 -11.13 -7.40 -9.32
C TYR A 29 -10.18 -8.03 -10.32
N ALA A 30 -8.92 -8.18 -9.96
CA ALA A 30 -7.94 -8.99 -10.69
C ALA A 30 -7.19 -9.85 -9.69
N ILE A 31 -7.28 -11.18 -9.75
CA ILE A 31 -6.65 -12.07 -8.77
C ILE A 31 -5.55 -12.87 -9.43
N ASP A 32 -4.35 -12.80 -8.88
CA ASP A 32 -3.17 -13.61 -9.21
C ASP A 32 -2.88 -14.53 -8.03
N GLU A 33 -3.43 -15.74 -8.09
CA GLU A 33 -3.29 -16.73 -7.03
C GLU A 33 -1.84 -17.18 -6.83
N LEU A 34 -1.07 -17.39 -7.91
CA LEU A 34 0.29 -17.90 -7.79
C LEU A 34 1.22 -16.92 -7.08
N ASN A 35 1.09 -15.63 -7.39
CA ASN A 35 1.86 -14.60 -6.72
C ASN A 35 1.18 -14.09 -5.46
N GLN A 36 0.00 -14.64 -5.13
CA GLN A 36 -0.81 -14.25 -3.98
C GLN A 36 -1.04 -12.74 -3.98
N GLN A 37 -1.51 -12.22 -5.12
CA GLN A 37 -1.84 -10.82 -5.33
C GLN A 37 -3.31 -10.69 -5.76
N ALA A 38 -3.97 -9.64 -5.34
CA ALA A 38 -5.27 -9.26 -5.85
C ALA A 38 -5.28 -7.76 -6.15
N TYR A 39 -6.13 -7.34 -7.05
CA TYR A 39 -6.37 -5.97 -7.44
C TYR A 39 -7.86 -5.71 -7.36
N ARG A 40 -8.22 -4.48 -7.07
CA ARG A 40 -9.56 -3.94 -7.14
C ARG A 40 -9.48 -2.54 -7.74
N SER A 41 -10.28 -2.23 -8.74
CA SER A 41 -10.64 -0.86 -9.08
C SER A 41 -12.06 -0.64 -8.61
N TYR A 42 -12.36 0.48 -7.96
CA TYR A 42 -13.70 0.83 -7.49
C TYR A 42 -14.00 2.29 -7.81
N ILE A 43 -15.02 2.52 -8.62
CA ILE A 43 -15.48 3.87 -8.96
C ILE A 43 -16.34 4.40 -7.80
N ILE A 44 -15.78 5.32 -7.02
CA ILE A 44 -16.51 6.00 -5.94
C ILE A 44 -17.51 6.99 -6.55
N ASN A 45 -17.06 7.78 -7.53
CA ASN A 45 -17.86 8.69 -8.33
C ASN A 45 -17.19 8.90 -9.71
N PRO A 46 -17.83 9.59 -10.68
CA PRO A 46 -17.30 9.72 -12.05
C PRO A 46 -15.90 10.35 -12.16
N THR A 47 -15.44 11.04 -11.12
CA THR A 47 -14.14 11.73 -11.08
C THR A 47 -13.16 11.11 -10.10
N LEU A 48 -13.55 10.06 -9.36
CA LEU A 48 -12.75 9.47 -8.30
C LEU A 48 -12.82 7.94 -8.36
N THR A 49 -11.67 7.34 -8.64
CA THR A 49 -11.49 5.88 -8.65
C THR A 49 -10.52 5.49 -7.56
N GLU A 50 -10.95 4.55 -6.70
CA GLU A 50 -10.08 3.87 -5.75
C GLU A 50 -9.50 2.63 -6.42
N TYR A 51 -8.19 2.49 -6.41
CA TYR A 51 -7.50 1.25 -6.71
C TYR A 51 -7.08 0.60 -5.40
N SER A 52 -7.16 -0.71 -5.30
CA SER A 52 -6.66 -1.46 -4.16
C SER A 52 -5.89 -2.67 -4.65
N PHE A 53 -4.84 -3.04 -3.95
CA PHE A 53 -4.02 -4.20 -4.23
C PHE A 53 -3.92 -5.00 -2.94
N ALA A 54 -4.21 -6.29 -2.94
CA ALA A 54 -3.84 -7.19 -1.85
C ALA A 54 -2.61 -7.98 -2.27
N MET A 55 -1.72 -8.26 -1.34
CA MET A 55 -0.50 -9.05 -1.55
C MET A 55 -0.29 -9.93 -0.34
N GLN A 56 0.29 -11.12 -0.49
CA GLN A 56 0.57 -12.01 0.64
C GLN A 56 1.42 -11.36 1.72
N HIS A 57 2.35 -10.52 1.29
CA HIS A 57 3.38 -9.90 2.12
C HIS A 57 3.64 -8.49 1.62
N PHE A 58 4.23 -7.65 2.47
CA PHE A 58 4.77 -6.38 2.00
C PHE A 58 5.87 -6.67 0.96
N PRO A 59 5.91 -5.93 -0.17
CA PRO A 59 7.08 -5.94 -1.04
C PRO A 59 8.33 -5.66 -0.20
N PHE A 60 9.34 -6.52 -0.31
CA PHE A 60 10.61 -6.40 0.42
C PHE A 60 10.54 -6.56 1.95
N ALA A 61 9.49 -7.23 2.48
CA ALA A 61 9.40 -7.56 3.91
C ALA A 61 10.61 -8.37 4.41
N ILE A 62 11.00 -8.17 5.67
CA ILE A 62 12.04 -8.95 6.32
C ILE A 62 11.50 -10.37 6.56
N PRO A 63 12.20 -11.44 6.14
CA PRO A 63 11.78 -12.81 6.46
C PRO A 63 11.48 -12.95 7.96
N ASP A 64 10.35 -13.58 8.28
CA ASP A 64 9.83 -13.81 9.64
C ASP A 64 9.33 -12.57 10.41
N SER A 65 9.36 -11.37 9.83
CA SER A 65 8.71 -10.20 10.45
C SER A 65 7.18 -10.29 10.38
N PRO A 66 6.43 -9.57 11.23
CA PRO A 66 4.98 -9.48 11.08
C PRO A 66 4.55 -9.13 9.64
N GLU A 67 5.21 -8.17 8.99
CA GLU A 67 4.96 -7.72 7.61
C GLU A 67 5.15 -8.82 6.55
N SER A 68 5.96 -9.85 6.86
CA SER A 68 6.15 -11.05 6.02
C SER A 68 5.20 -12.20 6.35
N LYS A 69 4.36 -12.05 7.37
CA LYS A 69 3.47 -13.12 7.86
C LYS A 69 2.00 -12.87 7.55
N TYR A 70 1.64 -11.66 7.12
CA TYR A 70 0.25 -11.26 6.92
C TYR A 70 0.03 -10.60 5.56
N TYR A 71 -1.18 -10.79 5.02
CA TYR A 71 -1.62 -10.12 3.81
C TYR A 71 -1.63 -8.60 4.01
N VAL A 72 -1.20 -7.89 2.98
CA VAL A 72 -1.10 -6.44 2.94
C VAL A 72 -2.02 -5.93 1.86
N GLN A 73 -2.64 -4.81 2.12
CA GLN A 73 -3.44 -4.08 1.16
C GLN A 73 -2.84 -2.71 0.92
N LEU A 74 -2.68 -2.34 -0.33
CA LEU A 74 -2.44 -0.97 -0.75
C LEU A 74 -3.74 -0.39 -1.29
N LYS A 75 -4.09 0.84 -0.92
CA LYS A 75 -5.14 1.63 -1.57
C LYS A 75 -4.53 2.85 -2.22
N LEU A 76 -5.00 3.19 -3.42
CA LEU A 76 -4.69 4.41 -4.13
C LEU A 76 -6.01 5.09 -4.50
N SER A 77 -6.12 6.40 -4.31
CA SER A 77 -7.24 7.16 -4.85
C SER A 77 -6.75 8.09 -5.96
N TYR A 78 -7.40 8.04 -7.12
CA TYR A 78 -7.10 8.88 -8.27
C TYR A 78 -8.28 9.80 -8.58
N PRO A 79 -8.06 11.12 -8.79
CA PRO A 79 -6.78 11.80 -9.01
C PRO A 79 -6.09 12.35 -7.76
N SER A 80 -6.60 12.08 -6.55
CA SER A 80 -6.06 12.67 -5.32
C SER A 80 -4.61 12.25 -5.01
N ASN A 81 -4.05 11.26 -5.71
CA ASN A 81 -2.73 10.67 -5.50
C ASN A 81 -2.46 10.23 -4.05
N SER A 82 -3.52 10.12 -3.24
CA SER A 82 -3.43 9.64 -1.87
C SER A 82 -3.31 8.13 -1.90
N CYS A 83 -2.33 7.58 -1.20
CA CYS A 83 -2.20 6.16 -1.01
C CYS A 83 -2.08 5.80 0.47
N ASN A 84 -2.65 4.65 0.83
CA ASN A 84 -2.61 4.11 2.17
C ASN A 84 -2.24 2.63 2.11
N TYR A 85 -1.23 2.22 2.87
CA TYR A 85 -1.01 0.80 3.14
C TYR A 85 -1.81 0.40 4.39
N GLY A 86 -2.49 -0.74 4.32
CA GLY A 86 -3.17 -1.37 5.43
C GLY A 86 -2.72 -2.82 5.53
N THR A 87 -2.41 -3.30 6.72
CA THR A 87 -2.19 -4.73 6.97
C THR A 87 -3.50 -5.40 7.33
N TYR A 88 -3.78 -6.58 6.76
CA TYR A 88 -4.77 -7.48 7.34
C TYR A 88 -4.21 -8.08 8.60
N TRP A 89 -4.36 -7.32 9.67
CA TRP A 89 -4.17 -7.79 11.01
C TRP A 89 -5.53 -7.96 11.67
N LYS A 90 -5.56 -8.84 12.67
CA LYS A 90 -6.62 -8.93 13.69
C LYS A 90 -7.01 -7.56 14.32
N TYR A 91 -6.20 -6.52 14.07
CA TYR A 91 -6.31 -5.14 14.56
C TYR A 91 -6.26 -4.07 13.45
N GLY A 92 -6.25 -4.44 12.16
CA GLY A 92 -6.35 -3.49 11.06
C GLY A 92 -7.74 -2.87 11.02
N ASP A 93 -7.84 -1.55 10.82
CA ASP A 93 -9.10 -0.83 10.91
C ASP A 93 -10.13 -1.36 9.90
N TYR A 94 -11.08 -2.13 10.42
CA TYR A 94 -12.01 -3.00 9.70
C TYR A 94 -12.90 -2.24 8.71
N LEU A 95 -13.09 -0.93 8.92
CA LEU A 95 -14.08 -0.15 8.19
C LEU A 95 -13.65 0.30 6.80
N SER A 96 -12.36 0.20 6.46
CA SER A 96 -11.82 0.70 5.18
C SER A 96 -11.09 -0.36 4.36
N SER A 97 -11.20 -1.64 4.72
CA SER A 97 -10.58 -2.73 3.98
C SER A 97 -11.29 -2.96 2.64
N ALA A 98 -10.54 -3.01 1.53
CA ALA A 98 -11.08 -3.24 0.18
C ALA A 98 -11.27 -4.73 -0.13
N PHE A 99 -10.63 -5.58 0.65
CA PHE A 99 -10.84 -7.02 0.70
C PHE A 99 -11.41 -7.37 2.11
N PRO A 100 -11.80 -8.61 2.40
CA PRO A 100 -12.55 -9.47 1.50
C PRO A 100 -13.95 -8.89 1.18
N SER A 101 -14.05 -7.75 0.48
CA SER A 101 -15.36 -7.22 0.05
C SER A 101 -16.12 -8.16 -0.90
N HIS A 102 -15.45 -9.17 -1.45
CA HIS A 102 -16.02 -10.24 -2.28
C HIS A 102 -15.79 -11.67 -1.75
N TRP A 103 -15.20 -11.83 -0.55
CA TRP A 103 -14.79 -13.13 0.01
C TRP A 103 -15.38 -13.42 1.41
N ASN A 104 -16.55 -12.85 1.74
CA ASN A 104 -17.24 -12.82 3.04
C ASN A 104 -16.78 -11.74 4.03
N PHE A 105 -17.73 -10.90 4.44
CA PHE A 105 -17.54 -9.81 5.40
C PHE A 105 -17.20 -10.26 6.82
N ASN A 106 -17.31 -11.54 7.17
CA ASN A 106 -17.11 -12.03 8.55
C ASN A 106 -15.77 -12.74 8.79
N ASP A 107 -14.92 -12.83 7.77
CA ASP A 107 -13.67 -13.55 7.88
C ASP A 107 -12.57 -12.66 8.45
N SER A 108 -11.92 -13.13 9.52
CA SER A 108 -10.78 -12.45 10.18
C SER A 108 -9.44 -12.67 9.46
N SER A 109 -9.45 -13.49 8.42
CA SER A 109 -8.33 -13.79 7.54
C SER A 109 -8.88 -14.24 6.18
N PHE A 110 -8.26 -13.84 5.09
CA PHE A 110 -8.55 -14.41 3.77
C PHE A 110 -7.28 -14.98 3.16
N LYS A 111 -7.45 -15.95 2.27
CA LYS A 111 -6.40 -16.47 1.39
C LYS A 111 -6.74 -16.01 -0.02
N ILE A 112 -5.77 -15.48 -0.74
CA ILE A 112 -5.95 -15.15 -2.16
C ILE A 112 -5.98 -16.48 -2.90
N ASP A 113 -7.17 -16.87 -3.35
CA ASP A 113 -7.44 -18.11 -4.07
C ASP A 113 -8.20 -17.79 -5.36
N ASN A 114 -8.14 -18.65 -6.37
CA ASN A 114 -8.87 -18.43 -7.62
C ASN A 114 -10.37 -18.59 -7.41
N PHE A 115 -11.08 -17.47 -7.26
CA PHE A 115 -12.54 -17.44 -7.31
C PHE A 115 -12.98 -16.86 -8.65
N VAL A 116 -12.88 -17.67 -9.72
CA VAL A 116 -13.51 -17.31 -10.99
C VAL A 116 -15.01 -17.54 -10.85
N ASN A 117 -15.76 -16.45 -10.67
CA ASN A 117 -17.22 -16.50 -10.70
C ASN A 117 -17.71 -16.04 -12.09
N PHE A 118 -18.21 -16.97 -12.88
CA PHE A 118 -18.80 -16.66 -14.18
C PHE A 118 -20.24 -16.19 -14.01
N ARG A 119 -20.59 -15.11 -14.69
CA ARG A 119 -21.96 -14.56 -14.68
C ARG A 119 -22.90 -15.39 -15.56
N TYR A 120 -22.34 -16.12 -16.50
CA TYR A 120 -23.02 -16.87 -17.53
C TYR A 120 -22.67 -18.35 -17.42
N ASP A 121 -23.55 -19.19 -17.93
CA ASP A 121 -23.27 -20.62 -18.05
C ASP A 121 -22.11 -20.83 -19.04
N MET A 122 -21.08 -21.52 -18.58
CA MET A 122 -19.88 -21.78 -19.36
C MET A 122 -20.01 -23.12 -20.09
N ILE A 123 -19.79 -23.09 -21.40
CA ILE A 123 -19.80 -24.27 -22.28
C ILE A 123 -18.35 -24.71 -22.51
N HIS A 124 -18.04 -25.96 -22.19
CA HIS A 124 -16.77 -26.56 -22.56
C HIS A 124 -16.73 -26.77 -24.08
N SER A 125 -15.69 -26.23 -24.71
CA SER A 125 -15.48 -26.38 -26.13
C SER A 125 -15.01 -27.80 -26.46
N ASN A 126 -15.70 -28.44 -27.39
CA ASN A 126 -15.27 -29.72 -27.96
C ASN A 126 -14.14 -29.55 -28.99
N ASN A 127 -13.69 -28.31 -29.22
CA ASN A 127 -12.66 -28.02 -30.20
C ASN A 127 -11.30 -28.39 -29.61
N ASN A 128 -10.67 -29.43 -30.15
CA ASN A 128 -9.47 -30.02 -29.58
C ASN A 128 -8.23 -29.22 -29.99
N THR A 129 -8.07 -28.01 -29.45
CA THR A 129 -6.79 -27.30 -29.52
C THR A 129 -5.78 -28.05 -28.65
N GLY A 130 -4.62 -28.40 -29.22
CA GLY A 130 -3.79 -29.51 -28.71
C GLY A 130 -3.23 -29.36 -27.29
N ASN A 131 -3.24 -28.16 -26.72
CA ASN A 131 -2.54 -27.87 -25.46
C ASN A 131 -3.45 -27.29 -24.36
N GLU A 132 -4.72 -27.00 -24.64
CA GLU A 132 -5.58 -26.25 -23.73
C GLU A 132 -7.02 -26.79 -23.76
N ASP A 133 -7.70 -26.67 -22.62
CA ASP A 133 -9.16 -26.80 -22.56
C ASP A 133 -9.78 -25.41 -22.55
N TYR A 134 -10.83 -25.22 -23.33
CA TYR A 134 -11.43 -23.92 -23.58
C TYR A 134 -12.89 -23.93 -23.13
N TRP A 135 -13.31 -22.94 -22.35
CA TRP A 135 -14.70 -22.74 -21.96
C TRP A 135 -15.14 -21.33 -22.33
N TYR A 136 -16.38 -21.19 -22.77
CA TYR A 136 -16.93 -19.91 -23.21
C TYR A 136 -18.39 -19.74 -22.77
N ALA A 137 -18.80 -18.50 -22.52
CA ALA A 137 -20.20 -18.17 -22.27
C ALA A 137 -21.01 -18.32 -23.56
N ASN A 138 -22.20 -18.88 -23.46
CA ASN A 138 -23.12 -18.97 -24.60
C ASN A 138 -23.57 -17.57 -25.09
N GLU A 139 -23.62 -16.61 -24.17
CA GLU A 139 -23.97 -15.23 -24.42
C GLU A 139 -22.84 -14.53 -25.19
N THR A 140 -23.20 -13.85 -26.28
CA THR A 140 -22.25 -13.06 -27.08
C THR A 140 -22.40 -11.56 -26.80
N CYS A 141 -21.26 -10.88 -26.68
CA CYS A 141 -21.14 -9.46 -26.45
C CYS A 141 -20.53 -8.77 -27.67
N ARG A 142 -21.12 -7.63 -28.07
CA ARG A 142 -20.61 -6.79 -29.16
C ARG A 142 -19.55 -5.81 -28.65
N ILE A 143 -18.37 -5.81 -29.27
CA ILE A 143 -17.28 -4.86 -28.99
C ILE A 143 -17.34 -3.62 -29.89
N ASP A 144 -16.51 -2.62 -29.62
CA ASP A 144 -16.51 -1.32 -30.33
C ASP A 144 -16.21 -1.44 -31.84
N SER A 145 -15.45 -2.48 -32.26
CA SER A 145 -15.24 -2.79 -33.68
C SER A 145 -16.52 -3.24 -34.39
N GLY A 146 -17.57 -3.59 -33.64
CA GLY A 146 -18.83 -4.12 -34.14
C GLY A 146 -18.90 -5.64 -34.17
N GLU A 147 -17.79 -6.33 -33.92
CA GLU A 147 -17.69 -7.80 -33.84
C GLU A 147 -18.33 -8.36 -32.57
N TYR A 148 -18.71 -9.65 -32.59
CA TYR A 148 -19.32 -10.37 -31.49
C TYR A 148 -18.39 -11.46 -30.98
N PHE A 149 -18.19 -11.52 -29.66
CA PHE A 149 -17.39 -12.53 -28.97
C PHE A 149 -18.19 -13.11 -27.81
N PRO A 150 -17.89 -14.32 -27.32
CA PRO A 150 -18.39 -14.77 -26.02
C PRO A 150 -18.18 -13.70 -24.96
N CYS A 151 -19.21 -13.42 -24.15
CA CYS A 151 -19.14 -12.40 -23.12
C CYS A 151 -18.10 -12.74 -22.05
N GLN A 152 -17.85 -14.03 -21.81
CA GLN A 152 -16.78 -14.54 -20.96
C GLN A 152 -16.14 -15.76 -21.62
N GLU A 153 -14.84 -15.94 -21.41
CA GLU A 153 -14.11 -17.13 -21.82
C GLU A 153 -12.95 -17.42 -20.85
N ILE A 154 -12.59 -18.70 -20.74
CA ILE A 154 -11.46 -19.15 -19.92
C ILE A 154 -10.76 -20.32 -20.60
N TYR A 155 -9.44 -20.37 -20.42
CA TYR A 155 -8.57 -21.40 -20.95
C TYR A 155 -7.89 -22.08 -19.77
N PHE A 156 -7.83 -23.41 -19.79
CA PHE A 156 -7.16 -24.25 -18.79
C PHE A 156 -6.03 -25.04 -19.44
N LYS A 157 -5.06 -25.46 -18.62
CA LYS A 157 -4.07 -26.43 -19.05
C LYS A 157 -4.78 -27.76 -19.30
N LYS A 158 -4.49 -28.39 -20.44
CA LYS A 158 -5.19 -29.60 -20.90
C LYS A 158 -5.34 -30.65 -19.80
N ASN A 159 -6.56 -31.14 -19.61
CA ASN A 159 -6.97 -32.15 -18.64
C ASN A 159 -6.62 -31.79 -17.19
N THR A 160 -6.63 -30.51 -16.84
CA THR A 160 -6.42 -30.05 -15.47
C THR A 160 -7.36 -28.89 -15.14
N ASP A 161 -7.64 -28.69 -13.86
CA ASP A 161 -8.39 -27.53 -13.38
C ASP A 161 -7.51 -26.28 -13.22
N ILE A 162 -6.31 -26.26 -13.81
CA ILE A 162 -5.36 -25.15 -13.70
C ILE A 162 -5.72 -24.08 -14.75
N PRO A 163 -6.24 -22.91 -14.35
CA PRO A 163 -6.56 -21.85 -15.29
C PRO A 163 -5.28 -21.25 -15.87
N LEU A 164 -5.28 -20.99 -17.18
CA LEU A 164 -4.19 -20.35 -17.91
C LEU A 164 -4.44 -18.88 -18.17
N ARG A 165 -5.68 -18.51 -18.53
CA ARG A 165 -6.12 -17.13 -18.80
C ARG A 165 -7.64 -17.06 -18.90
N SER A 166 -8.22 -15.90 -18.59
CA SER A 166 -9.64 -15.61 -18.83
C SER A 166 -9.81 -14.27 -19.53
N ALA A 167 -10.88 -14.11 -20.30
CA ALA A 167 -11.28 -12.84 -20.88
C ALA A 167 -12.77 -12.59 -20.64
N GLN A 168 -13.11 -11.33 -20.42
CA GLN A 168 -14.49 -10.87 -20.30
C GLN A 168 -14.65 -9.61 -21.16
N VAL A 169 -15.70 -9.57 -21.97
CA VAL A 169 -16.05 -8.37 -22.72
C VAL A 169 -16.73 -7.38 -21.79
N VAL A 170 -16.06 -6.26 -21.51
CA VAL A 170 -16.60 -5.15 -20.72
C VAL A 170 -16.71 -3.89 -21.58
N ARG A 171 -17.85 -3.19 -21.48
CA ARG A 171 -18.08 -1.90 -22.17
C ARG A 171 -17.52 -0.74 -21.34
N ARG A 172 -16.20 -0.58 -21.24
CA ARG A 172 -15.56 0.64 -20.70
C ARG A 172 -14.18 0.90 -21.32
N ARG A 173 -13.81 2.19 -21.44
CA ARG A 173 -12.44 2.62 -21.72
C ARG A 173 -11.53 2.17 -20.57
N TRP A 174 -10.48 1.46 -20.91
CA TRP A 174 -9.40 1.13 -19.97
C TRP A 174 -8.58 2.40 -19.73
N GLU A 175 -8.57 2.88 -18.49
CA GLU A 175 -7.56 3.84 -18.06
C GLU A 175 -6.28 3.06 -17.77
N ARG A 176 -5.17 3.44 -18.41
CA ARG A 176 -3.87 2.82 -18.16
C ARG A 176 -3.47 3.13 -16.72
N ILE A 177 -3.22 2.10 -15.92
CA ILE A 177 -2.57 2.25 -14.62
C ILE A 177 -1.19 2.88 -14.87
N PRO A 178 -0.86 4.03 -14.26
CA PRO A 178 0.44 4.66 -14.46
C PRO A 178 1.57 3.72 -14.03
N GLN A 179 2.52 3.43 -14.91
CA GLN A 179 3.61 2.47 -14.62
C GLN A 179 4.52 2.88 -13.45
N ASN A 180 4.44 4.15 -13.02
CA ASN A 180 5.22 4.73 -11.92
C ASN A 180 4.44 4.86 -10.61
N TRP A 181 3.27 4.22 -10.46
CA TRP A 181 2.44 4.33 -9.26
C TRP A 181 3.19 3.98 -7.97
N ALA A 182 4.11 3.02 -8.02
CA ALA A 182 4.89 2.56 -6.86
C ALA A 182 5.87 3.63 -6.33
N TYR A 183 6.28 4.58 -7.16
CA TYR A 183 7.26 5.62 -6.80
C TYR A 183 6.61 6.92 -6.31
N ASN A 184 5.34 7.14 -6.63
CA ASN A 184 4.60 8.37 -6.29
C ASN A 184 3.65 8.19 -5.11
N CYS A 185 3.69 7.03 -4.46
CA CYS A 185 2.85 6.72 -3.31
C CYS A 185 3.51 7.23 -2.03
N THR A 186 3.08 8.39 -1.54
CA THR A 186 3.34 8.84 -0.16
C THR A 186 2.30 8.19 0.75
N ASP A 187 2.74 7.22 1.56
CA ASP A 187 1.90 6.61 2.58
C ASP A 187 1.50 7.69 3.60
N LEU A 188 0.25 8.15 3.52
CA LEU A 188 -0.29 9.19 4.41
C LEU A 188 -0.31 8.75 5.89
N SER A 189 -0.03 7.48 6.14
CA SER A 189 0.06 6.91 7.49
C SER A 189 1.44 7.10 8.12
N LEU A 190 2.46 7.50 7.34
CA LEU A 190 3.79 7.83 7.85
C LEU A 190 3.72 9.15 8.61
N GLY A 191 3.71 9.07 9.93
CA GLY A 191 3.67 10.22 10.81
C GLY A 191 4.26 9.92 12.18
N LEU A 192 4.80 10.97 12.80
CA LEU A 192 5.24 10.97 14.19
C LEU A 192 4.07 11.43 15.08
N LEU A 193 3.65 10.57 16.00
CA LEU A 193 2.66 10.90 17.00
C LEU A 193 3.35 11.31 18.29
N TYR A 194 2.78 12.32 18.96
CA TYR A 194 3.35 12.83 20.21
C TYR A 194 2.31 13.43 21.14
N ASN A 195 2.61 13.38 22.44
CA ASN A 195 1.74 13.91 23.50
C ASN A 195 2.60 14.40 24.69
N PRO A 196 2.38 15.62 25.22
CA PRO A 196 1.47 16.66 24.72
C PRO A 196 2.03 17.40 23.49
N GLN A 197 1.14 18.01 22.69
CA GLN A 197 1.53 18.80 21.51
C GLN A 197 2.02 20.22 21.85
N LEU A 198 1.56 20.74 22.98
CA LEU A 198 1.91 22.06 23.51
C LEU A 198 2.51 21.90 24.90
N LEU A 199 3.67 22.51 25.10
CA LEU A 199 4.39 22.52 26.36
C LEU A 199 4.50 23.95 26.89
N VAL A 200 4.22 24.14 28.17
CA VAL A 200 4.58 25.34 28.91
C VAL A 200 5.66 24.96 29.90
N ILE A 201 6.86 25.49 29.73
CA ILE A 201 8.02 25.12 30.55
C ILE A 201 8.56 26.38 31.22
N LEU A 202 8.55 26.40 32.56
CA LEU A 202 9.16 27.49 33.32
C LEU A 202 10.69 27.44 33.19
N LEU A 203 11.36 28.59 33.36
CA LEU A 203 12.81 28.67 33.33
C LEU A 203 13.44 27.67 34.33
N ASN A 204 14.44 26.92 33.87
CA ASN A 204 15.14 25.86 34.60
C ASN A 204 14.30 24.63 34.96
N ASN A 205 13.09 24.49 34.41
CA ASN A 205 12.29 23.28 34.56
C ASN A 205 12.41 22.38 33.32
N THR A 206 12.12 21.10 33.54
CA THR A 206 12.06 20.06 32.51
C THR A 206 10.63 19.56 32.37
N SER A 207 10.17 19.36 31.14
CA SER A 207 8.93 18.65 30.82
C SER A 207 9.21 17.50 29.87
N SER A 208 8.24 16.60 29.68
CA SER A 208 8.39 15.39 28.88
C SER A 208 7.34 15.29 27.80
N VAL A 209 7.75 14.82 26.62
CA VAL A 209 6.87 14.50 25.50
C VAL A 209 7.06 13.03 25.15
N GLN A 210 5.95 12.31 25.08
CA GLN A 210 5.91 10.94 24.60
C GLN A 210 5.81 10.92 23.08
N LEU A 211 6.60 10.07 22.43
CA LEU A 211 6.75 9.97 20.97
C LEU A 211 6.57 8.52 20.51
N TRP A 212 5.88 8.29 19.40
CA TRP A 212 5.79 6.98 18.74
C TRP A 212 5.39 7.13 17.27
N LEU A 213 5.54 6.06 16.48
CA LEU A 213 5.12 6.06 15.08
C LEU A 213 3.76 5.39 14.92
N ASN A 214 2.97 5.91 13.99
CA ASN A 214 1.69 5.31 13.62
C ASN A 214 1.85 4.01 12.82
N THR A 215 2.89 3.94 11.98
CA THR A 215 3.21 2.80 11.11
C THR A 215 4.69 2.41 11.21
N PRO A 216 5.03 1.14 10.91
CA PRO A 216 6.42 0.70 10.91
C PRO A 216 7.20 1.38 9.77
N PRO A 217 8.50 1.68 9.98
CA PRO A 217 9.35 2.21 8.92
C PRO A 217 9.49 1.25 7.73
N HIS A 218 9.44 1.80 6.52
CA HIS A 218 9.62 1.05 5.28
C HIS A 218 11.10 0.72 5.08
N ARG A 219 11.40 -0.48 4.56
CA ARG A 219 12.79 -0.90 4.34
C ARG A 219 13.33 -0.35 3.02
N ILE A 220 14.22 0.64 3.08
CA ILE A 220 14.91 1.21 1.90
C ILE A 220 16.37 0.74 1.93
N ASN A 221 16.84 0.13 0.83
CA ASN A 221 18.22 -0.38 0.70
C ASN A 221 18.65 -1.32 1.85
N GLY A 222 17.73 -2.14 2.36
CA GLY A 222 18.03 -3.09 3.44
C GLY A 222 18.00 -2.51 4.86
N ASN A 223 17.83 -1.19 5.02
CA ASN A 223 17.67 -0.52 6.31
C ASN A 223 16.18 -0.24 6.58
N GLY A 224 15.62 -0.85 7.63
CA GLY A 224 14.23 -0.68 8.07
C GLY A 224 14.10 0.13 9.35
N THR A 225 15.11 0.93 9.64
CA THR A 225 15.16 1.81 10.81
C THR A 225 14.97 3.24 10.35
N VAL A 226 14.07 3.96 11.01
CA VAL A 226 14.03 5.43 10.94
C VAL A 226 14.74 6.01 12.16
N ILE A 227 15.54 7.02 11.88
CA ILE A 227 16.19 7.85 12.87
C ILE A 227 15.49 9.20 12.91
N ILE A 228 15.18 9.66 14.12
CA ILE A 228 14.55 10.96 14.34
C ILE A 228 15.46 11.82 15.21
N GLU A 229 15.86 12.95 14.67
CA GLU A 229 16.58 14.01 15.38
C GLU A 229 15.67 15.23 15.53
N TRP A 230 16.02 16.17 16.41
CA TRP A 230 15.21 17.35 16.65
C TRP A 230 16.05 18.60 16.47
N HIS A 231 15.48 19.60 15.79
CA HIS A 231 16.11 20.90 15.61
C HIS A 231 15.12 22.03 15.91
N PRO A 232 15.58 23.17 16.45
CA PRO A 232 14.75 24.36 16.52
C PRO A 232 14.38 24.80 15.11
N SER A 233 13.10 25.10 14.88
CA SER A 233 12.64 25.69 13.63
C SER A 233 13.36 27.01 13.36
N THR A 234 13.66 27.30 12.10
CA THR A 234 14.18 28.62 11.69
C THR A 234 13.19 29.76 11.95
N ALA A 235 11.90 29.44 12.11
CA ALA A 235 10.87 30.39 12.52
C ALA A 235 10.88 30.67 14.04
N SER A 236 11.61 29.87 14.84
CA SER A 236 11.75 30.09 16.27
C SER A 236 12.57 31.35 16.52
N LYS A 237 12.14 32.16 17.48
CA LYS A 237 12.83 33.41 17.83
C LYS A 237 13.91 33.21 18.90
N CYS A 238 14.05 31.99 19.42
CA CYS A 238 15.11 31.62 20.34
C CYS A 238 15.55 30.16 20.13
N ASN A 239 16.67 29.96 19.41
CA ASN A 239 17.15 28.63 19.05
C ASN A 239 17.95 27.94 20.15
N ASP A 240 18.34 28.66 21.19
CA ASP A 240 19.14 28.19 22.32
C ASP A 240 18.43 28.34 23.68
N CYS A 241 17.12 28.61 23.68
CA CYS A 241 16.30 28.72 24.90
C CYS A 241 15.97 27.38 25.54
N VAL A 242 16.06 26.29 24.78
CA VAL A 242 15.74 24.94 25.25
C VAL A 242 16.86 23.97 24.93
N THR A 243 17.01 22.97 25.78
CA THR A 243 17.82 21.78 25.52
C THR A 243 16.95 20.54 25.68
N TRP A 244 17.32 19.43 25.05
CA TRP A 244 16.54 18.20 25.09
C TRP A 244 17.41 16.95 25.12
N THR A 245 16.85 15.89 25.69
CA THR A 245 17.44 14.54 25.76
C THR A 245 16.34 13.47 25.60
N PRO A 246 16.60 12.35 24.89
CA PRO A 246 17.79 12.07 24.08
C PRO A 246 17.87 12.95 22.82
N LYS A 247 19.04 12.97 22.16
CA LYS A 247 19.25 13.74 20.93
C LYS A 247 18.70 13.07 19.68
N GLN A 248 18.52 11.75 19.75
CA GLN A 248 18.12 10.93 18.63
C GLN A 248 17.21 9.81 19.14
N PHE A 249 16.21 9.46 18.33
CA PHE A 249 15.35 8.30 18.52
C PHE A 249 15.52 7.34 17.36
N SER A 250 15.40 6.05 17.64
CA SER A 250 15.46 5.00 16.63
C SER A 250 14.20 4.15 16.74
N PHE A 251 13.52 3.97 15.62
CA PHE A 251 12.35 3.11 15.51
C PHE A 251 12.57 2.10 14.37
N ASN A 252 12.13 0.87 14.57
CA ASN A 252 12.13 -0.17 13.54
C ASN A 252 10.77 -0.91 13.56
N SER A 253 10.62 -1.94 12.72
CA SER A 253 9.37 -2.73 12.64
C SER A 253 8.90 -3.34 13.96
N ILE A 254 9.78 -3.49 14.95
CA ILE A 254 9.47 -4.05 16.26
C ILE A 254 9.15 -2.95 17.28
N THR A 255 9.85 -1.81 17.22
CA THR A 255 9.78 -0.77 18.25
C THR A 255 8.92 0.44 17.86
N PHE A 256 8.35 0.50 16.66
CA PHE A 256 7.67 1.69 16.14
C PHE A 256 6.52 2.22 17.02
N GLN A 257 5.73 1.35 17.66
CA GLN A 257 4.66 1.74 18.59
C GLN A 257 5.11 1.89 20.05
N GLN A 258 6.37 1.53 20.35
CA GLN A 258 6.88 1.69 21.71
C GLN A 258 7.09 3.18 21.97
N THR A 259 6.40 3.69 22.97
CA THR A 259 6.50 5.09 23.36
C THR A 259 7.91 5.39 23.88
N GLN A 260 8.58 6.34 23.23
CA GLN A 260 9.86 6.89 23.69
C GLN A 260 9.63 8.28 24.29
N THR A 261 10.46 8.70 25.23
CA THR A 261 10.26 9.97 25.95
C THR A 261 11.36 10.97 25.61
N LEU A 262 10.95 12.17 25.18
CA LEU A 262 11.79 13.34 24.99
C LEU A 262 11.65 14.27 26.19
N HIS A 263 12.73 14.49 26.92
CA HIS A 263 12.81 15.48 27.99
C HIS A 263 13.29 16.79 27.43
N ILE A 264 12.54 17.88 27.65
CA ILE A 264 12.85 19.22 27.17
C ILE A 264 13.01 20.12 28.39
N THR A 265 14.15 20.81 28.47
CA THR A 265 14.51 21.72 29.57
C THR A 265 14.65 23.13 29.05
N ARG A 266 13.96 24.08 29.67
CA ARG A 266 14.15 25.51 29.37
C ARG A 266 15.37 26.05 30.10
N VAL A 267 16.33 26.58 29.36
CA VAL A 267 17.62 27.06 29.88
C VAL A 267 17.78 28.58 29.81
N LYS A 268 16.95 29.27 29.02
CA LYS A 268 16.92 30.74 28.94
C LYS A 268 15.50 31.26 28.81
N ASP A 269 15.30 32.51 29.22
CA ASP A 269 14.10 33.26 28.88
C ASP A 269 14.14 33.68 27.41
N GLY A 270 12.97 33.67 26.78
CA GLY A 270 12.81 33.97 25.37
C GLY A 270 11.38 33.71 24.91
N GLN A 271 11.13 33.96 23.63
CA GLN A 271 9.83 33.70 23.01
C GLN A 271 9.65 32.20 22.72
N ASP A 272 8.55 31.86 22.05
CA ASP A 272 8.17 30.51 21.69
C ASP A 272 9.27 29.80 20.88
N VAL A 273 9.48 28.52 21.21
CA VAL A 273 10.38 27.63 20.49
C VAL A 273 9.56 26.52 19.84
N ARG A 274 9.82 26.27 18.56
CA ARG A 274 9.24 25.14 17.84
C ARG A 274 10.34 24.13 17.56
N LEU A 275 10.18 22.90 18.06
CA LEU A 275 11.07 21.80 17.71
C LEU A 275 10.48 21.01 16.55
N ILE A 276 11.27 20.86 15.50
CA ILE A 276 10.91 20.13 14.28
C ILE A 276 11.74 18.85 14.20
N PRO A 277 11.11 17.69 13.91
CA PRO A 277 11.84 16.45 13.73
C PRO A 277 12.55 16.41 12.37
N ILE A 278 13.75 15.84 12.32
CA ILE A 278 14.41 15.47 11.08
C ILE A 278 14.37 13.95 10.98
N PHE A 279 13.71 13.45 9.94
CA PHE A 279 13.59 12.04 9.66
C PHE A 279 14.72 11.57 8.75
N SER A 280 15.29 10.41 9.05
CA SER A 280 16.32 9.78 8.22
C SER A 280 16.05 8.29 8.06
N GLY A 281 15.78 7.89 6.81
CA GLY A 281 15.51 6.52 6.44
C GLY A 281 14.07 6.08 6.72
N GLY A 282 13.79 4.80 6.50
CA GLY A 282 12.48 4.23 6.83
C GLY A 282 11.33 4.69 5.92
N GLY A 283 11.61 5.39 4.82
CA GLY A 283 10.58 6.09 4.04
C GLY A 283 10.00 7.32 4.74
N PHE A 284 10.46 7.66 5.94
CA PHE A 284 10.03 8.85 6.67
C PHE A 284 10.77 10.12 6.22
N ASP A 285 11.84 9.97 5.45
CA ASP A 285 12.62 11.05 4.86
C ASP A 285 11.81 11.93 3.87
N ILE A 286 10.66 11.45 3.40
CA ILE A 286 9.72 12.20 2.55
C ILE A 286 8.55 12.81 3.34
N VAL A 287 8.46 12.57 4.66
CA VAL A 287 7.41 13.12 5.52
C VAL A 287 7.72 14.60 5.79
N ASP A 288 6.74 15.47 5.61
CA ASP A 288 6.86 16.89 5.90
C ASP A 288 7.09 17.12 7.41
N PRO A 289 8.29 17.60 7.82
CA PRO A 289 8.63 17.82 9.22
C PRO A 289 7.70 18.80 9.95
N GLU A 290 7.16 19.79 9.24
CA GLU A 290 6.34 20.86 9.80
C GLU A 290 5.02 20.33 10.36
N GLN A 291 4.55 19.18 9.86
CA GLN A 291 3.33 18.53 10.35
C GLN A 291 3.54 17.86 11.73
N SER A 292 4.79 17.71 12.17
CA SER A 292 5.16 16.99 13.40
C SER A 292 5.90 17.87 14.42
N GLN A 293 5.67 19.18 14.42
CA GLN A 293 6.36 20.13 15.30
C GLN A 293 5.81 20.16 16.74
N ILE A 294 6.70 20.27 17.74
CA ILE A 294 6.35 20.49 19.14
C ILE A 294 6.46 21.99 19.46
N SER A 295 5.39 22.58 20.02
CA SER A 295 5.38 23.99 20.41
C SER A 295 5.67 24.16 21.91
N ILE A 296 6.64 25.03 22.23
CA ILE A 296 7.12 25.26 23.60
C ILE A 296 6.99 26.75 23.95
N TYR A 297 6.36 27.05 25.09
CA TYR A 297 6.12 28.39 25.63
C TYR A 297 6.80 28.61 26.97
#